data_AF-A0A7W1PZG6-F1
#
_entry.id   AF-A0A7W1PZG6-F1
#
_cell.length_a   1.000
_cell.length_b   1.000
_cell.length_c   1.000
_cell.angle_alpha   90.00
_cell.angle_beta   90.00
_cell.angle_gamma   90.00
#
_symmetry.space_group_name_H-M   'P 1'
#
loop_
_entity.id
_entity.type
_entity.pdbx_description
1 polymer ?
#
loop_
_entity_poly.entity_id
_entity_poly.type
_entity_poly.pdbx_seq_one_letter_code
_entity_poly.pdbx_strand_id
1 'polypeptide(L)' 'MTPNNDLRPRLQAMWVSVADRWAAYADEVDEMRAGVTAAMLARTQLVSGQRVLELACGPGGVGLAAASLV' A
#
# COMPACT_ATOMS: atom_id res chain seq x y z
N MET A 1 -7.46 26.03 -24.51
CA MET A 1 -7.54 24.74 -23.80
C MET A 1 -6.15 24.15 -23.79
N THR A 2 -5.42 24.32 -22.69
CA THR A 2 -4.01 23.90 -22.56
C THR A 2 -3.93 22.37 -22.65
N PRO A 3 -2.92 21.78 -23.33
CA PRO A 3 -2.80 20.33 -23.42
C PRO A 3 -2.70 19.75 -22.00
N ASN A 4 -3.48 18.70 -21.76
CA ASN A 4 -3.46 17.90 -20.55
C ASN A 4 -2.03 17.38 -20.39
N ASN A 5 -1.26 17.99 -19.48
CA ASN A 5 0.10 17.59 -19.14
C ASN A 5 0.00 16.16 -18.59
N ASP A 6 0.45 15.17 -19.35
CA ASP A 6 0.16 13.77 -19.07
C ASP A 6 0.78 13.36 -17.72
N LEU A 7 -0.06 13.38 -16.68
CA LEU A 7 0.32 13.19 -15.28
C LEU A 7 0.72 11.73 -15.02
N ARG A 8 0.16 10.80 -15.79
CA ARG A 8 0.35 9.36 -15.59
C ARG A 8 1.81 8.93 -15.78
N PRO A 9 2.50 9.27 -16.89
CA PRO A 9 3.93 8.98 -17.05
C PRO A 9 4.79 9.57 -15.92
N ARG A 10 4.45 10.77 -15.45
CA ARG A 10 5.21 11.45 -14.38
C ARG A 10 5.06 10.75 -13.03
N LEU A 11 3.85 10.34 -12.67
CA LEU A 11 3.60 9.58 -11.45
C LEU A 11 4.24 8.19 -11.52
N GLN A 12 4.16 7.54 -12.68
CA GLN A 12 4.80 6.24 -12.90
C GLN A 12 6.32 6.35 -12.74
N ALA A 13 6.97 7.35 -13.35
CA ALA A 13 8.40 7.58 -13.18
C ALA A 13 8.79 7.89 -11.73
N MET A 14 7.98 8.65 -11.00
CA MET A 14 8.20 8.96 -9.58
C MET A 14 8.13 7.71 -8.70
N TRP A 15 7.15 6.83 -8.91
CA TRP A 15 7.07 5.57 -8.15
C TRP A 15 8.18 4.58 -8.52
N VAL A 16 8.57 4.52 -9.80
CA VAL A 16 9.71 3.69 -10.24
C VAL A 16 11.01 4.12 -9.56
N SER A 17 11.25 5.42 -9.39
CA SER A 17 12.50 5.91 -8.80
C SER A 17 12.70 5.56 -7.32
N VAL A 18 11.66 5.09 -6.63
CA VAL A 18 11.72 4.66 -5.22
C VAL A 18 11.51 3.16 -5.02
N ALA A 19 11.20 2.41 -6.09
CA ALA A 19 10.81 1.00 -6.00
C ALA A 19 11.89 0.12 -5.36
N ASP A 20 13.16 0.30 -5.73
CA ASP A 20 14.28 -0.48 -5.21
C ASP A 20 14.47 -0.35 -3.70
N ARG A 21 13.98 0.75 -3.10
CA ARG A 21 14.11 1.01 -1.67
C ARG A 21 13.04 0.30 -0.83
N TRP A 22 11.95 -0.18 -1.42
CA TRP A 22 10.89 -0.82 -0.63
C TRP A 22 11.40 -2.04 0.13
N ALA A 23 12.22 -2.88 -0.50
CA ALA A 23 12.78 -4.06 0.17
C ALA A 23 13.71 -3.69 1.35
N ALA A 24 14.45 -2.58 1.23
CA ALA A 24 15.40 -2.16 2.25
C ALA A 24 14.73 -1.55 3.49
N TYR A 25 13.53 -0.98 3.35
CA TYR A 25 12.85 -0.23 4.41
C TYR A 25 11.47 -0.78 4.76
N ALA A 26 11.10 -1.98 4.28
CA ALA A 26 9.78 -2.56 4.50
C ALA A 26 9.44 -2.64 5.99
N ASP A 27 10.33 -3.23 6.80
CA ASP A 27 10.13 -3.40 8.23
C ASP A 27 9.99 -2.07 8.97
N GLU A 28 10.84 -1.08 8.64
CA GLU A 28 10.79 0.26 9.25
C GLU A 28 9.48 0.99 8.90
N VAL A 29 9.04 0.88 7.64
CA VAL A 29 7.78 1.47 7.18
C VAL A 29 6.58 0.80 7.85
N ASP A 30 6.61 -0.51 8.01
CA ASP A 30 5.56 -1.27 8.68
C ASP A 30 5.48 -0.94 10.17
N GLU A 31 6.62 -0.84 10.86
CA GLU A 31 6.68 -0.40 12.26
C GLU A 31 6.13 1.02 12.42
N MET A 32 6.61 1.96 11.59
CA MET A 32 6.14 3.35 11.60
C MET A 32 4.63 3.46 11.37
N ARG A 33 4.05 2.56 10.55
CA ARG A 33 2.64 2.62 10.13
C ARG A 33 1.71 1.67 10.89
N ALA A 34 2.23 0.86 11.81
CA ALA A 34 1.48 -0.18 12.49
C ALA A 34 0.14 0.30 13.08
N GLY A 35 0.13 1.47 13.73
CA GLY A 35 -1.08 2.04 14.31
C GLY A 35 -2.14 2.42 13.28
N VAL A 36 -1.73 2.97 12.13
CA VAL A 36 -2.64 3.32 11.03
C VAL A 36 -3.17 2.06 10.36
N THR A 37 -2.30 1.07 10.11
CA THR A 37 -2.70 -0.24 9.57
C THR A 37 -3.76 -0.89 10.45
N ALA A 38 -3.54 -0.96 11.76
CA ALA A 38 -4.50 -1.53 12.70
C ALA A 38 -5.84 -0.77 12.68
N ALA A 39 -5.81 0.57 12.67
CA ALA A 39 -7.02 1.39 12.63
C ALA A 39 -7.80 1.22 11.31
N MET A 40 -7.11 1.06 10.18
CA MET A 40 -7.74 0.78 8.89
C MET A 40 -8.41 -0.59 8.89
N LEU A 41 -7.68 -1.64 9.30
CA LEU A 41 -8.22 -3.02 9.32
C LEU A 41 -9.43 -3.14 10.26
N ALA A 42 -9.38 -2.51 11.43
CA ALA A 42 -10.52 -2.50 12.36
C ALA A 42 -11.79 -1.90 11.73
N ARG A 43 -11.67 -0.93 10.82
CA ARG A 43 -12.81 -0.31 10.11
C ARG A 43 -13.33 -1.13 8.96
N THR A 44 -12.49 -1.98 8.36
CA THR A 44 -12.90 -2.85 7.26
C THR A 44 -13.77 -4.03 7.72
N GLN A 45 -13.74 -4.36 9.02
CA GLN A 45 -14.49 -5.48 9.60
C GLN A 45 -14.30 -6.80 8.82
N LEU A 46 -13.05 -7.04 8.39
CA LEU A 46 -12.70 -8.24 7.64
C LEU A 46 -12.95 -9.49 8.47
N VAL A 47 -13.44 -10.53 7.79
CA VAL A 47 -13.70 -11.85 8.39
C VAL A 47 -13.23 -12.98 7.47
N SER A 48 -12.97 -14.14 8.07
CA SER A 48 -12.52 -15.33 7.36
C SER A 48 -13.43 -15.71 6.18
N GLY A 49 -12.82 -16.09 5.06
CA GLY A 49 -13.46 -16.47 3.80
C GLY A 49 -13.66 -15.31 2.83
N GLN A 50 -13.33 -14.08 3.20
CA GLN A 50 -13.43 -12.92 2.31
C GLN A 50 -12.25 -12.86 1.33
N ARG A 51 -12.51 -12.34 0.12
CA ARG A 51 -11.47 -12.07 -0.89
C ARG A 51 -11.16 -10.58 -0.85
N VAL A 52 -9.93 -10.23 -0.53
CA VAL A 52 -9.47 -8.83 -0.37
C VAL A 52 -8.50 -8.47 -1.48
N LEU A 53 -8.65 -7.27 -2.04
CA LEU A 53 -7.70 -6.67 -2.98
C LEU A 53 -7.16 -5.38 -2.37
N GLU A 54 -5.86 -5.35 -2.10
CA GLU A 54 -5.15 -4.13 -1.71
C GLU A 54 -4.70 -3.37 -2.97
N LEU A 55 -5.04 -2.08 -3.05
CA LEU A 55 -4.60 -1.20 -4.14
C LEU A 55 -3.42 -0.36 -3.67
N ALA A 56 -2.41 -0.20 -4.54
CA ALA A 56 -1.19 0.55 -4.25
C ALA A 56 -0.47 0.05 -2.98
N CYS A 57 -0.29 -1.27 -2.87
CA CYS A 57 0.20 -1.95 -1.67
C CYS A 57 1.65 -1.60 -1.26
N GLY A 58 2.44 -0.96 -2.13
CA GLY A 58 3.84 -0.63 -1.83
C GLY A 58 4.63 -1.88 -1.40
N PRO A 59 5.26 -1.91 -0.21
CA PRO A 59 5.96 -3.09 0.29
C PRO A 59 5.02 -4.24 0.73
N GLY A 60 3.72 -4.01 0.85
CA GLY A 60 2.70 -5.06 1.08
C GLY A 60 2.32 -5.33 2.55
N GLY A 61 2.85 -4.58 3.52
CA GLY A 61 2.62 -4.84 4.95
C GLY A 61 1.15 -4.83 5.38
N VAL A 62 0.32 -3.94 4.83
CA VAL A 62 -1.12 -3.90 5.14
C VAL A 62 -1.84 -5.13 4.62
N GLY A 63 -1.56 -5.56 3.38
CA GLY A 63 -2.10 -6.79 2.81
C GLY A 63 -1.67 -8.04 3.58
N LEU A 64 -0.41 -8.12 4.02
CA LEU A 64 0.07 -9.20 4.88
C LEU A 64 -0.64 -9.22 6.24
N ALA A 65 -0.86 -8.06 6.85
CA ALA A 65 -1.64 -7.97 8.08
C ALA A 65 -3.11 -8.37 7.85
N ALA A 66 -3.72 -7.97 6.74
CA ALA A 66 -5.08 -8.34 6.37
C ALA A 66 -5.22 -9.86 6.13
N ALA A 67 -4.20 -10.52 5.56
CA ALA A 67 -4.21 -11.95 5.29
C ALA A 67 -4.35 -12.81 6.56
N SER A 68 -4.00 -12.27 7.73
CA SER A 68 -4.20 -12.97 9.02
C SER A 68 -5.65 -12.90 9.52
N LEU A 69 -6.52 -12.12 8.87
CA LEU A 69 -7.91 -11.87 9.27
C LEU A 69 -8.95 -12.57 8.36
N VAL A 70 -8.57 -12.93 7.13
CA VAL A 70 -9.47 -13.42 6.07
C VAL A 70 -9.22 -14.86 5.67
#